data_AF-A0A2Z2MCC6-F1
#
_entry.id   AF-A0A2Z2MCC6-F1
#
_cell.length_a   1.000
_cell.length_b   1.000
_cell.length_c   1.000
_cell.angle_alpha   90.00
_cell.angle_beta   90.00
_cell.angle_gamma   90.00
#
_symmetry.space_group_name_H-M   'P 1'
#
loop_
_entity.id
_entity.type
_entity.pdbx_description
1 polymer ?
#
loop_
_entity_poly.entity_id
_entity_poly.type
_entity_poly.pdbx_seq_one_letter_code
_entity_poly.pdbx_strand_id
1 'polypeptide(L)'
;MLPIRGLVTLIGQLLSVSVSSQTYARRTRGVEIVRSRGQARESKVLTVGRPGTRVEGDAIFVGSAPGFVGPRELHRLLHMLISHLQENPDVPVVIECLEYLALHNGFNSLLKFLNTLRDYAILYGGTVYLVTDPLAWTDREYALLERLIL
;
A
#
# COMPACT_ATOMS: atom_id res chain seq x y z
N MET A 1 -37.45 14.73 -41.31
CA MET A 1 -37.86 13.91 -40.16
C MET A 1 -36.84 12.78 -40.02
N LEU A 2 -35.89 12.90 -39.10
CA LEU A 2 -34.86 11.88 -38.88
C LEU A 2 -35.47 10.65 -38.17
N PRO A 3 -35.17 9.42 -38.60
CA PRO A 3 -35.75 8.22 -37.98
C PRO A 3 -35.19 8.02 -36.57
N ILE A 4 -36.08 7.73 -35.63
CA ILE A 4 -35.81 7.49 -34.18
C ILE A 4 -34.71 6.43 -33.96
N ARG A 5 -34.51 5.52 -34.92
CA ARG A 5 -33.45 4.52 -34.91
C ARG A 5 -32.02 5.08 -35.04
N GLY A 6 -31.84 6.25 -35.65
CA GLY A 6 -30.53 6.90 -35.75
C GLY A 6 -30.07 7.55 -34.44
N LEU A 7 -31.01 7.98 -33.59
CA LEU A 7 -30.70 8.66 -32.33
C LEU A 7 -30.19 7.70 -31.25
N VAL A 8 -30.72 6.47 -31.22
CA VAL A 8 -30.30 5.43 -30.26
C VAL A 8 -28.87 4.97 -30.54
N THR A 9 -28.48 4.85 -31.80
CA THR A 9 -27.11 4.48 -32.18
C THR A 9 -26.10 5.59 -31.85
N LEU A 10 -26.49 6.85 -32.03
CA LEU A 10 -25.66 8.00 -31.69
C LEU A 10 -25.44 8.13 -30.16
N ILE A 11 -26.48 7.87 -29.36
CA ILE A 11 -26.36 7.82 -27.89
C ILE A 11 -25.50 6.63 -27.45
N GLY A 12 -25.63 5.47 -28.11
CA GLY A 12 -24.78 4.30 -27.85
C GLY A 12 -23.30 4.55 -28.16
N GLN A 13 -22.99 5.33 -29.20
CA GLN A 13 -21.61 5.73 -29.54
C GLN A 13 -21.07 6.85 -28.63
N LEU A 14 -21.89 7.80 -28.19
CA LEU A 14 -21.47 8.80 -27.21
C LEU A 14 -21.20 8.19 -25.82
N LEU A 15 -21.96 7.17 -25.42
CA LEU A 15 -21.74 6.46 -24.16
C LEU A 15 -20.56 5.49 -24.20
N SER A 16 -20.22 4.90 -25.35
CA SER A 16 -19.03 4.05 -25.48
C SER A 16 -17.73 4.85 -25.62
N VAL A 17 -17.80 6.10 -26.10
CA VAL A 17 -16.65 7.03 -26.11
C VAL A 17 -16.34 7.60 -24.73
N SER A 18 -17.27 7.50 -23.76
CA SER A 18 -17.11 8.10 -22.43
C SER A 18 -16.59 7.16 -21.33
N VAL A 19 -16.35 5.87 -21.63
CA VAL A 19 -15.92 4.87 -20.62
C VAL A 19 -14.44 4.46 -20.79
N SER A 20 -13.73 5.06 -21.74
CA SER A 20 -12.49 4.46 -22.27
C SER A 20 -11.20 5.25 -22.03
N SER A 21 -11.14 6.23 -21.10
CA SER A 21 -9.90 7.05 -20.99
C SER A 21 -9.54 7.69 -19.63
N GLN A 22 -10.21 7.42 -18.51
CA GLN A 22 -9.86 8.09 -17.22
C GLN A 22 -9.49 7.19 -16.02
N THR A 23 -9.39 5.87 -16.20
CA THR A 23 -9.00 4.95 -15.11
C THR A 23 -7.72 4.16 -15.38
N TYR A 24 -6.81 4.70 -16.20
CA TYR A 24 -5.39 4.46 -15.97
C TYR A 24 -5.02 5.23 -14.70
N ALA A 25 -5.39 4.65 -13.55
CA ALA A 25 -5.03 5.15 -12.24
C ALA A 25 -3.55 5.49 -12.27
N ARG A 26 -3.24 6.77 -12.01
CA ARG A 26 -1.88 7.25 -11.86
C ARG A 26 -1.27 6.42 -10.73
N ARG A 27 -0.48 5.39 -11.07
CA ARG A 27 0.14 4.52 -10.07
C ARG A 27 1.04 5.40 -9.21
N THR A 28 0.60 5.68 -7.99
CA THR A 28 1.31 6.50 -7.01
C THR A 28 2.55 5.72 -6.59
N ARG A 29 3.71 6.09 -7.15
CA ARG A 29 5.00 5.53 -6.72
C ARG A 29 5.39 6.16 -5.38
N GLY A 30 5.97 5.37 -4.47
CA GLY A 30 6.33 5.82 -3.13
C GLY A 30 5.42 5.22 -2.05
N VAL A 31 4.88 6.07 -1.17
CA VAL A 31 4.11 5.65 0.00
C VAL A 31 2.69 6.23 -0.03
N GLU A 32 1.70 5.41 0.29
CA GLU A 32 0.32 5.82 0.47
C GLU A 32 -0.23 5.30 1.80
N ILE A 33 -1.00 6.12 2.54
CA ILE A 33 -1.70 5.68 3.75
C ILE A 33 -3.14 5.34 3.38
N VAL A 34 -3.57 4.14 3.74
CA VAL A 34 -4.93 3.64 3.52
C VAL A 34 -5.54 3.19 4.84
N ARG A 35 -6.87 3.30 4.96
CA ARG A 35 -7.57 2.89 6.20
C ARG A 35 -7.88 1.39 6.24
N SER A 36 -7.87 0.75 5.08
CA SER A 36 -8.17 -0.68 4.97
C SER A 36 -7.56 -1.26 3.71
N ARG A 37 -7.24 -2.55 3.75
CA ARG A 37 -6.72 -3.30 2.60
C ARG A 37 -7.59 -3.20 1.36
N GLY A 38 -8.92 -3.13 1.50
CA GLY A 38 -9.85 -3.01 0.37
C GLY A 38 -9.65 -1.76 -0.50
N GLN A 39 -8.84 -0.80 -0.03
CA GLN A 39 -8.48 0.40 -0.80
C GLN A 39 -7.29 0.16 -1.75
N ALA A 40 -6.41 -0.81 -1.45
CA ALA A 40 -5.35 -1.26 -2.34
C ALA A 40 -5.94 -2.26 -3.35
N ARG A 41 -6.43 -1.78 -4.50
CA ARG A 41 -7.07 -2.59 -5.56
C ARG A 41 -6.06 -3.32 -6.45
N GLU A 42 -5.08 -4.01 -5.84
CA GLU A 42 -4.02 -4.71 -6.59
C GLU A 42 -4.18 -6.23 -6.47
N SER A 43 -4.08 -6.92 -7.62
CA SER A 43 -4.33 -8.37 -7.74
C SER A 43 -3.22 -9.25 -7.15
N LYS A 44 -2.02 -8.69 -6.99
CA LYS A 44 -0.87 -9.34 -6.37
C LYS A 44 -0.14 -8.32 -5.50
N VAL A 45 0.05 -8.65 -4.23
CA VAL A 45 0.76 -7.82 -3.26
C VAL A 45 1.63 -8.68 -2.36
N LEU A 46 2.69 -8.10 -1.80
CA LEU A 46 3.39 -8.64 -0.65
C LEU A 46 2.80 -8.01 0.61
N THR A 47 2.21 -8.83 1.48
CA THR A 47 1.62 -8.34 2.73
C THR A 47 2.59 -8.48 3.90
N VAL A 48 2.78 -7.43 4.68
CA VAL A 48 3.38 -7.49 6.02
C VAL A 48 2.26 -7.40 7.05
N GLY A 49 2.10 -8.45 7.86
CA GLY A 49 1.01 -8.51 8.81
C GLY A 49 1.34 -9.39 10.02
N ARG A 50 0.40 -9.50 10.94
CA ARG A 50 0.52 -10.43 12.07
C ARG A 50 0.11 -11.85 11.66
N PRO A 51 0.66 -12.89 12.30
CA PRO A 51 0.14 -14.24 12.18
C PRO A 51 -1.37 -14.30 12.42
N GLY A 52 -2.08 -15.10 11.63
CA GLY A 52 -3.53 -15.24 11.71
C GLY A 52 -4.32 -14.20 10.93
N THR A 53 -3.69 -13.17 10.37
CA THR A 53 -4.35 -12.28 9.40
C THR A 53 -4.54 -13.00 8.07
N ARG A 54 -5.72 -12.88 7.47
CA ARG A 54 -5.98 -13.41 6.13
C ARG A 54 -5.21 -12.57 5.12
N VAL A 55 -4.31 -13.21 4.38
CA VAL A 55 -3.50 -12.59 3.34
C VAL A 55 -3.85 -13.18 1.98
N GLU A 56 -4.02 -12.31 0.99
CA GLU A 56 -4.07 -12.70 -0.42
C GLU A 56 -2.68 -12.50 -1.02
N GLY A 57 -2.07 -13.57 -1.54
CA GLY A 57 -0.72 -13.54 -2.10
C GLY A 57 0.40 -13.87 -1.10
N ASP A 58 1.59 -13.34 -1.35
CA ASP A 58 2.77 -13.58 -0.53
C ASP A 58 2.70 -12.75 0.76
N ALA A 59 3.23 -13.29 1.85
CA ALA A 59 3.21 -12.61 3.14
C ALA A 59 4.47 -12.78 3.96
N ILE A 60 4.85 -11.71 4.64
CA ILE A 60 5.83 -11.67 5.71
C ILE A 60 5.06 -11.49 7.02
N PHE A 61 5.05 -12.54 7.84
CA PHE A 61 4.41 -12.48 9.15
C PHE A 61 5.38 -11.97 10.21
N VAL A 62 4.93 -10.97 10.97
CA VAL A 62 5.66 -10.36 12.07
C VAL A 62 5.00 -10.76 13.39
N GLY A 63 5.76 -11.42 14.27
CA GLY A 63 5.25 -11.91 15.54
C GLY A 63 6.35 -12.40 16.48
N SER A 64 6.04 -12.46 17.78
CA SER A 64 6.99 -12.88 18.82
C SER A 64 7.22 -14.40 18.90
N ALA A 65 6.38 -15.20 18.24
CA ALA A 65 6.51 -16.65 18.26
C ALA A 65 7.59 -17.13 17.27
N PRO A 66 8.23 -18.29 17.53
CA PRO A 66 9.18 -18.88 16.59
C PRO A 66 8.58 -19.09 15.20
N GLY A 67 9.39 -18.90 14.16
CA GLY A 67 8.97 -19.06 12.76
C GLY A 67 8.46 -17.78 12.09
N PHE A 68 8.34 -16.69 12.84
CA PHE A 68 8.00 -15.36 12.30
C PHE A 68 9.19 -14.41 12.35
N VAL A 69 9.06 -13.29 11.66
CA VAL A 69 10.00 -12.17 11.83
C VAL A 69 9.66 -11.50 13.15
N GLY A 70 10.64 -11.39 14.03
CA GLY A 70 10.43 -10.78 15.34
C GLY A 70 10.00 -9.32 15.18
N PRO A 71 9.09 -8.81 16.02
CA PRO A 71 8.58 -7.44 15.88
C PRO A 71 9.67 -6.37 16.10
N ARG A 72 10.78 -6.73 16.74
CA ARG A 72 11.96 -5.85 16.94
C ARG A 72 13.02 -6.00 15.86
N GLU A 73 12.87 -6.93 14.93
CA GLU A 73 13.81 -7.17 13.83
C GLU A 73 13.55 -6.22 12.65
N LEU A 74 13.37 -4.92 12.90
CA LEU A 74 13.07 -3.93 11.86
C LEU A 74 14.13 -3.94 10.74
N HIS A 75 15.41 -4.22 11.06
CA HIS A 75 16.47 -4.34 10.04
C HIS A 75 16.22 -5.50 9.07
N ARG A 76 15.72 -6.63 9.57
CA ARG A 76 15.50 -7.86 8.81
C ARG A 76 14.28 -7.67 7.93
N LEU A 77 13.21 -7.11 8.51
CA LEU A 77 12.02 -6.72 7.78
C LEU A 77 12.37 -5.75 6.65
N LEU A 78 13.15 -4.70 6.95
CA LEU A 78 13.54 -3.69 5.97
C LEU A 78 14.32 -4.32 4.81
N HIS A 79 15.29 -5.18 5.11
CA HIS A 79 16.06 -5.88 4.09
C HIS A 79 15.17 -6.69 3.14
N MET A 80 14.25 -7.51 3.67
CA MET A 80 13.33 -8.30 2.85
C MET A 80 12.43 -7.42 1.98
N LEU A 81 11.95 -6.29 2.51
CA LEU A 81 11.10 -5.37 1.76
C LEU A 81 11.87 -4.64 0.64
N ILE A 82 13.10 -4.24 0.90
CA ILE A 82 13.98 -3.63 -0.12
C ILE A 82 14.28 -4.63 -1.23
N SER A 83 14.64 -5.88 -0.89
CA SER A 83 14.86 -6.95 -1.87
C SER A 83 13.61 -7.17 -2.73
N HIS A 84 12.43 -7.24 -2.10
CA HIS A 84 11.17 -7.38 -2.83
C HIS A 84 10.91 -6.21 -3.79
N LEU A 85 11.08 -4.95 -3.33
CA LEU A 85 10.88 -3.76 -4.17
C LEU A 85 11.86 -3.72 -5.36
N GLN A 86 13.08 -4.21 -5.17
CA GLN A 86 14.10 -4.29 -6.20
C GLN A 86 13.78 -5.39 -7.24
N GLU A 87 13.37 -6.56 -6.78
CA GLU A 87 13.12 -7.73 -7.63
C GLU A 87 11.74 -7.68 -8.31
N ASN A 88 10.76 -7.07 -7.64
CA ASN A 88 9.36 -7.03 -8.05
C ASN A 88 8.79 -5.61 -7.91
N PRO A 89 9.32 -4.60 -8.61
CA PRO A 89 8.88 -3.20 -8.45
C PRO A 89 7.40 -2.98 -8.77
N ASP A 90 6.81 -3.84 -9.60
CA ASP A 90 5.39 -3.82 -9.94
C ASP A 90 4.48 -4.57 -8.96
N VAL A 91 5.02 -5.16 -7.88
CA VAL A 91 4.23 -5.84 -6.84
C VAL A 91 4.30 -5.01 -5.55
N PRO A 92 3.22 -4.32 -5.16
CA PRO A 92 3.25 -3.45 -3.99
C PRO A 92 3.49 -4.20 -2.70
N VAL A 93 4.04 -3.46 -1.74
CA VAL A 93 4.09 -3.86 -0.34
C VAL A 93 2.88 -3.26 0.38
N VAL A 94 2.18 -4.06 1.17
CA VAL A 94 1.08 -3.62 2.03
C VAL A 94 1.44 -3.92 3.49
N ILE A 95 1.58 -2.90 4.32
CA ILE A 95 1.92 -3.05 5.75
C ILE A 95 0.65 -2.87 6.58
N GLU A 96 0.16 -3.96 7.17
CA GLU A 96 -1.09 -4.00 7.95
C GLU A 96 -0.91 -3.94 9.47
N CYS A 97 0.33 -3.99 9.94
CA CYS A 97 0.63 -4.10 11.37
C CYS A 97 1.50 -2.94 11.90
N LEU A 98 1.27 -1.72 11.40
CA LEU A 98 2.04 -0.54 11.80
C LEU A 98 1.99 -0.27 13.30
N GLU A 99 0.82 -0.33 13.91
CA GLU A 99 0.59 -0.12 15.34
C GLU A 99 1.34 -1.16 16.17
N TYR A 100 1.40 -2.39 15.69
CA TYR A 100 2.15 -3.47 16.34
C TYR A 100 3.66 -3.23 16.28
N LEU A 101 4.18 -2.79 15.13
CA LEU A 101 5.59 -2.41 14.99
C LEU A 101 5.92 -1.20 15.87
N ALA A 102 5.05 -0.19 15.94
CA ALA A 102 5.20 0.96 16.82
C ALA A 102 5.23 0.57 18.29
N LEU A 103 4.29 -0.29 18.71
CA LEU A 103 4.19 -0.79 20.09
C LEU A 103 5.49 -1.46 20.56
N HIS A 104 6.14 -2.21 19.67
CA HIS A 104 7.36 -2.96 20.01
C HIS A 104 8.66 -2.16 19.91
N ASN A 105 8.70 -1.07 19.10
CA ASN A 105 9.94 -0.35 18.78
C ASN A 105 9.92 1.15 19.15
N GLY A 106 8.75 1.69 19.50
CA GLY A 106 8.49 3.11 19.59
C GLY A 106 8.30 3.76 18.21
N PHE A 107 7.50 4.83 18.18
CA PHE A 107 7.15 5.55 16.94
C PHE A 107 8.37 6.08 16.18
N ASN A 108 9.36 6.67 16.89
CA ASN A 108 10.55 7.23 16.23
C ASN A 108 11.35 6.18 15.43
N SER A 109 11.45 4.96 15.96
CA SER A 109 12.14 3.85 15.29
C SER A 109 11.36 3.40 14.05
N LEU A 110 10.04 3.29 14.18
CA LEU A 110 9.14 2.99 13.06
C LEU A 110 9.23 4.06 11.98
N LEU A 111 9.20 5.35 12.34
CA LEU A 111 9.25 6.45 11.39
C LEU A 111 10.56 6.45 10.58
N LYS A 112 11.70 6.16 11.22
CA LYS A 112 12.99 6.00 10.51
C LYS A 112 12.95 4.83 9.53
N PHE A 113 12.43 3.69 9.97
CA PHE A 113 12.22 2.51 9.12
C PHE A 113 11.35 2.83 7.90
N LEU A 114 10.22 3.54 8.10
CA LEU A 114 9.30 3.91 7.02
C LEU A 114 9.92 4.92 6.04
N ASN A 115 10.70 5.90 6.53
CA ASN A 115 11.42 6.83 5.65
C ASN A 115 12.42 6.09 4.77
N THR A 116 13.24 5.19 5.33
CA THR A 116 14.16 4.41 4.52
C THR A 116 13.43 3.53 3.51
N LEU A 117 12.33 2.87 3.91
CA LEU A 117 11.53 2.07 3.00
C LEU A 117 10.93 2.91 1.86
N ARG A 118 10.42 4.11 2.17
CA ARG A 118 9.94 5.09 1.17
C ARG A 118 11.02 5.44 0.17
N ASP A 119 12.23 5.76 0.62
CA ASP A 119 13.33 6.16 -0.25
C ASP A 119 13.63 5.06 -1.28
N TYR A 120 13.64 3.79 -0.84
CA TYR A 120 13.80 2.64 -1.72
C TYR A 120 12.59 2.38 -2.63
N ALA A 121 11.36 2.59 -2.14
CA ALA A 121 10.17 2.50 -2.97
C ALA A 121 10.22 3.52 -4.13
N ILE A 122 10.65 4.75 -3.86
CA ILE A 122 10.87 5.77 -4.90
C ILE A 122 12.00 5.35 -5.83
N LEU A 123 13.14 4.92 -5.29
CA LEU A 123 14.33 4.52 -6.06
C LEU A 123 14.02 3.41 -7.07
N TYR A 124 13.30 2.36 -6.65
CA TYR A 124 12.96 1.23 -7.52
C TYR A 124 11.62 1.42 -8.25
N GLY A 125 10.94 2.55 -8.05
CA GLY A 125 9.64 2.83 -8.66
C GLY A 125 8.49 1.95 -8.17
N GLY A 126 8.64 1.37 -6.98
CA GLY A 126 7.64 0.56 -6.30
C GLY A 126 6.62 1.38 -5.51
N THR A 127 5.65 0.67 -4.91
CA THR A 127 4.54 1.24 -4.15
C THR A 127 4.44 0.56 -2.79
N VAL A 128 4.27 1.35 -1.72
CA VAL A 128 4.09 0.88 -0.36
C VAL A 128 2.80 1.46 0.21
N TYR A 129 1.86 0.58 0.56
CA TYR A 129 0.64 0.95 1.25
C TYR A 129 0.81 0.75 2.76
N LEU A 130 0.54 1.79 3.54
CA LEU A 130 0.52 1.76 5.00
C LEU A 130 -0.94 1.69 5.45
N VAL A 131 -1.35 0.53 5.96
CA VAL A 131 -2.71 0.34 6.45
C VAL A 131 -2.76 0.70 7.92
N THR A 132 -3.44 1.79 8.26
CA THR A 132 -3.56 2.24 9.65
C THR A 132 -4.77 3.14 9.87
N ASP A 133 -5.29 3.17 11.11
CA ASP A 133 -6.33 4.11 11.53
C ASP A 133 -5.68 5.38 12.12
N PRO A 134 -6.04 6.60 11.67
CA PRO A 134 -5.56 7.84 12.27
C PRO A 134 -5.75 7.93 13.79
N LEU A 135 -6.81 7.31 14.33
CA LEU A 135 -7.14 7.29 15.75
C LEU A 135 -6.19 6.41 16.58
N ALA A 136 -5.35 5.60 15.94
CA ALA A 136 -4.34 4.78 16.62
C ALA A 136 -3.07 5.57 17.01
N TRP A 137 -2.97 6.83 16.58
CA TRP A 137 -1.79 7.67 16.74
C TRP A 137 -2.14 8.96 17.47
N THR A 138 -1.14 9.60 18.07
CA THR A 138 -1.29 11.01 18.47
C THR A 138 -1.35 11.90 17.23
N ASP A 139 -1.96 13.08 17.34
CA ASP A 139 -2.03 14.07 16.24
C ASP A 139 -0.66 14.36 15.63
N ARG A 140 0.37 14.44 16.47
CA ARG A 140 1.76 14.67 16.05
C ARG A 140 2.32 13.48 15.27
N GLU A 141 2.11 12.26 15.76
CA GLU A 141 2.59 11.05 15.09
C GLU A 141 1.91 10.86 13.74
N TYR A 142 0.59 11.04 13.68
CA TYR A 142 -0.15 10.94 12.44
C TYR A 142 0.28 11.99 11.42
N ALA A 143 0.47 13.25 11.84
CA ALA A 143 0.98 14.31 10.97
C ALA A 143 2.39 14.01 10.41
N LEU A 144 3.23 13.27 11.16
CA LEU A 144 4.53 12.81 10.69
C LEU A 144 4.41 11.64 9.70
N LEU A 145 3.44 10.74 9.89
CA LEU A 145 3.14 9.68 8.93
C LEU A 145 2.62 10.26 7.61
N GLU A 146 1.72 11.24 7.64
CA GLU A 146 1.19 11.88 6.42
C GLU A 146 2.28 12.56 5.58
N ARG A 147 3.36 13.06 6.21
CA ARG A 147 4.52 13.61 5.51
C ARG A 147 5.31 12.57 4.71
N LEU A 148 5.08 11.27 4.91
CA LEU A 148 5.67 10.22 4.10
C LEU A 148 5.07 10.16 2.68
N ILE A 149 3.85 10.69 2.50
CA ILE A 149 3.09 10.66 1.24
C ILE A 149 3.53 11.80 0.30
N LEU A 150 4.06 12.89 0.84
CA LEU A 150 4.53 14.09 0.12
C LEU A 150 5.85 13.84 -0.61
#